data_AF-A0A069PNG9-F1
#
_entry.id   AF-A0A069PNG9-F1
#
_cell.length_a   1.000
_cell.length_b   1.000
_cell.length_c   1.000
_cell.angle_alpha   90.00
_cell.angle_beta   90.00
_cell.angle_gamma   90.00
#
_symmetry.space_group_name_H-M   'P 1'
#
loop_
_entity.id
_entity.type
_entity.pdbx_description
1 polymer ?
#
loop_
_entity_poly.entity_id
_entity_poly.type
_entity_poly.pdbx_seq_one_letter_code
_entity_poly.pdbx_strand_id
1 'polypeptide(L)'
;MQDAPPNSCPCEETKIATSPLSFPPVDFDEGPAGTILAAAREILFRDHYSGLTMDRLALALGMSKKTLYVHFPSKDAMVAAIIAATGVSIRRQVSAILDGPGRFPEKLERLLRTVADHVGVMSPDFLRDLNRFAPQLFDEIQAIKERNIPTVFGRVMQLGIEQGMIRADIDVTFLAEYWLQVARGVHDPALLARTHLAPREALEKALDLFFGGVLSPAARKHLGQRLPGKPHA
;
A
#
# COMPACT_ATOMS: atom_id res chain seq x y z
N MET A 1 35.17 60.15 3.11
CA MET A 1 33.82 59.63 3.37
C MET A 1 33.19 59.33 2.02
N GLN A 2 33.38 58.20 1.33
CA GLN A 2 33.45 56.78 1.79
C GLN A 2 32.24 56.49 2.70
N ASP A 3 31.26 55.63 2.39
CA ASP A 3 31.25 54.42 1.55
C ASP A 3 29.82 54.08 1.06
N ALA A 4 29.74 53.26 0.01
CA ALA A 4 28.63 52.35 -0.30
C ALA A 4 29.21 50.93 -0.47
N PRO A 5 28.44 49.82 -0.56
CA PRO A 5 27.19 49.35 0.09
C PRO A 5 27.49 47.98 0.82
N PRO A 6 26.58 46.98 1.11
CA PRO A 6 25.79 46.23 0.10
C PRO A 6 24.40 45.66 0.53
N ASN A 7 23.58 45.37 -0.50
CA ASN A 7 22.71 44.20 -0.71
C ASN A 7 22.45 43.21 0.45
N SER A 8 21.18 42.89 0.71
CA SER A 8 20.60 41.52 0.56
C SER A 8 19.19 41.38 1.17
N CYS A 9 18.21 41.08 0.31
CA CYS A 9 17.14 40.12 0.62
C CYS A 9 17.65 38.74 0.13
N PRO A 10 17.07 37.55 0.47
CA PRO A 10 15.95 37.23 1.37
C PRO A 10 16.27 36.06 2.31
N CYS A 11 15.37 35.72 3.24
CA CYS A 11 15.10 34.33 3.65
C CYS A 11 13.75 34.31 4.38
N GLU A 12 12.69 34.26 3.60
CA GLU A 12 11.38 33.82 4.06
C GLU A 12 11.57 32.38 4.57
N GLU A 13 11.53 32.21 5.89
CA GLU A 13 11.47 30.90 6.53
C GLU A 13 10.24 30.17 5.97
N THR A 14 10.49 29.32 4.98
CA THR A 14 9.49 28.37 4.51
C THR A 14 9.27 27.39 5.64
N LYS A 15 8.35 27.73 6.54
CA LYS A 15 7.69 26.78 7.43
C LYS A 15 7.15 25.70 6.52
N ILE A 16 7.82 24.55 6.52
CA ILE A 16 7.26 23.32 6.01
C ILE A 16 6.01 23.11 6.86
N ALA A 17 4.85 23.47 6.30
CA ALA A 17 3.57 23.13 6.87
C ALA A 17 3.46 21.60 6.81
N THR A 18 4.00 20.94 7.82
CA THR A 18 3.80 19.52 8.07
C THR A 18 2.37 19.32 8.53
N SER A 19 1.43 19.34 7.58
CA SER A 19 0.22 18.56 7.75
C SER A 19 0.69 17.10 7.76
N PRO A 20 0.59 16.36 8.87
CA PRO A 20 1.06 14.99 8.89
C PRO A 20 0.13 14.21 7.97
N LEU A 21 0.65 13.82 6.80
CA LEU A 21 0.07 12.71 6.06
C LEU A 21 -0.02 11.57 7.08
N SER A 22 -1.25 11.15 7.41
CA SER A 22 -1.49 10.05 8.33
C SER A 22 -1.08 8.74 7.64
N PHE A 23 0.23 8.49 7.58
CA PHE A 23 0.74 7.23 7.09
C PHE A 23 0.38 6.12 8.09
N PRO A 24 0.00 4.92 7.62
CA PRO A 24 -0.18 3.77 8.50
C PRO A 24 1.09 3.54 9.32
N PRO A 25 0.97 3.14 10.60
CA PRO A 25 2.13 2.90 11.43
C PRO A 25 2.97 1.75 10.86
N VAL A 26 4.27 1.96 10.80
CA VAL A 26 5.26 0.94 10.49
C VAL A 26 6.23 0.89 11.66
N ASP A 27 6.35 -0.29 12.27
CA ASP A 27 7.26 -0.50 13.38
C ASP A 27 8.69 -0.57 12.84
N PHE A 28 9.46 0.49 13.06
CA PHE A 28 10.91 0.51 12.85
C PHE A 28 11.63 0.30 14.19
N ASP A 29 12.82 -0.28 14.16
CA ASP A 29 13.61 -0.53 15.37
C ASP A 29 13.97 0.76 16.12
N GLU A 30 14.02 0.68 17.45
CA GLU A 30 14.49 1.79 18.28
C GLU A 30 15.99 2.01 18.05
N GLY A 31 16.35 3.11 17.38
CA GLY A 31 17.73 3.49 17.15
C GLY A 31 17.96 4.32 15.88
N PRO A 32 19.22 4.65 15.57
CA PRO A 32 19.55 5.51 14.44
C PRO A 32 19.02 4.99 13.09
N ALA A 33 19.07 3.67 12.86
CA ALA A 33 18.56 3.06 11.64
C ALA A 33 17.04 3.25 11.49
N GLY A 34 16.27 3.07 12.57
CA GLY A 34 14.82 3.28 12.54
C GLY A 34 14.43 4.75 12.33
N THR A 35 15.15 5.68 12.97
CA THR A 35 14.97 7.12 12.73
C THR A 35 15.23 7.50 11.27
N ILE A 36 16.29 6.93 10.67
CA ILE A 36 16.61 7.13 9.26
C ILE A 36 15.48 6.60 8.36
N LEU A 37 14.98 5.39 8.62
CA LEU A 37 13.90 4.79 7.84
C LEU A 37 12.59 5.56 7.96
N ALA A 38 12.25 6.06 9.15
CA ALA A 38 11.05 6.86 9.36
C ALA A 38 11.09 8.16 8.53
N ALA A 39 12.17 8.92 8.61
CA ALA A 39 12.33 10.15 7.83
C ALA A 39 12.42 9.88 6.32
N ALA A 40 13.14 8.83 5.92
CA ALA A 40 13.22 8.42 4.52
C ALA A 40 11.86 8.03 3.96
N ARG A 41 11.03 7.33 4.75
CA ARG A 41 9.67 6.95 4.38
C ARG A 41 8.77 8.15 4.14
N GLU A 42 8.85 9.18 4.99
CA GLU A 42 8.09 10.41 4.80
C GLU A 42 8.47 11.13 3.50
N ILE A 43 9.77 11.28 3.25
CA ILE A 43 10.27 11.87 2.00
C ILE A 43 9.87 11.00 0.81
N LEU A 44 9.98 9.68 0.91
CA LEU A 44 9.68 8.74 -0.16
C LEU A 44 8.21 8.82 -0.61
N PHE A 45 7.26 8.87 0.31
CA PHE A 45 5.85 8.94 -0.06
C PHE A 45 5.41 10.35 -0.48
N ARG A 46 6.07 11.41 0.02
CA ARG A 46 5.75 12.79 -0.34
C ARG A 46 6.39 13.21 -1.67
N ASP A 47 7.66 12.86 -1.86
CA ASP A 47 8.51 13.34 -2.95
C ASP A 47 8.87 12.21 -3.95
N HIS A 48 8.29 11.02 -3.76
CA HIS A 48 8.51 9.82 -4.58
C HIS A 48 9.94 9.27 -4.47
N TYR A 49 10.24 8.22 -5.26
CA TYR A 49 11.53 7.56 -5.23
C TYR A 49 12.67 8.46 -5.75
N SER A 50 12.42 9.24 -6.80
CA SER A 50 13.39 10.17 -7.39
C SER A 50 13.70 11.36 -6.47
N GLY A 51 12.72 11.84 -5.70
CA GLY A 51 12.89 12.94 -4.76
C GLY A 51 13.60 12.57 -3.45
N LEU A 52 13.63 11.28 -3.09
CA LEU A 52 14.45 10.78 -2.00
C LEU A 52 15.93 10.79 -2.42
N THR A 53 16.73 11.63 -1.75
CA THR A 53 18.19 11.66 -1.90
C THR A 53 18.87 11.61 -0.55
N MET A 54 20.08 11.04 -0.52
CA MET A 54 20.89 10.96 0.71
C MET A 54 21.22 12.36 1.26
N ASP A 55 21.34 13.36 0.39
CA ASP A 55 21.61 14.75 0.74
C ASP A 55 20.43 15.38 1.49
N ARG A 56 19.23 15.23 0.95
CA ARG A 56 18.01 15.77 1.56
C ARG A 56 17.72 15.07 2.88
N LEU A 57 17.92 13.76 2.93
CA LEU A 57 17.73 12.98 4.15
C LEU A 57 18.75 13.36 5.23
N ALA A 58 20.03 13.54 4.85
CA ALA A 58 21.09 13.98 5.76
C ALA A 58 20.76 15.35 6.36
N LEU A 59 20.33 16.29 5.51
CA LEU A 59 19.90 17.62 5.93
C LEU A 59 18.70 17.56 6.88
N ALA A 60 17.68 16.78 6.53
CA ALA A 60 16.46 16.64 7.35
C ALA A 60 16.74 16.05 8.74
N LEU A 61 17.73 15.17 8.87
CA LEU A 61 18.08 14.50 10.12
C LEU A 61 19.22 15.19 10.90
N GLY A 62 19.84 16.23 10.34
CA GLY A 62 21.07 16.80 10.90
C GLY A 62 22.24 15.80 10.96
N MET A 63 22.25 14.81 10.07
CA MET A 63 23.26 13.75 10.02
C MET A 63 24.25 13.99 8.87
N SER A 64 25.45 13.43 8.98
CA SER A 64 26.36 13.38 7.83
C SER A 64 25.91 12.31 6.82
N LYS A 65 26.17 12.51 5.52
CA LYS A 65 25.94 11.46 4.52
C LYS A 65 26.69 10.17 4.85
N LYS A 66 27.90 10.29 5.40
CA LYS A 66 28.72 9.15 5.84
C LYS A 66 27.98 8.32 6.90
N THR A 67 27.30 8.96 7.84
CA THR A 67 26.47 8.29 8.84
C THR A 67 25.34 7.50 8.19
N LEU A 68 24.64 8.09 7.21
CA LEU A 68 23.57 7.39 6.49
C LEU A 68 24.09 6.16 5.75
N TYR A 69 25.23 6.28 5.06
CA TYR A 69 25.84 5.18 4.31
C TYR A 69 26.36 4.03 5.19
N VAL A 70 26.67 4.30 6.47
CA VAL A 70 27.01 3.23 7.44
C VAL A 70 25.80 2.34 7.71
N HIS A 71 24.59 2.90 7.75
CA HIS A 71 23.37 2.13 7.98
C HIS A 71 22.77 1.56 6.70
N PHE A 72 22.78 2.33 5.61
CA PHE A 72 22.18 1.95 4.34
C PHE A 72 23.15 2.25 3.19
N PRO A 73 23.75 1.22 2.56
CA PRO A 73 24.81 1.42 1.56
C PRO A 73 24.30 2.10 0.28
N SER A 74 22.99 2.09 0.03
CA SER A 74 22.36 2.76 -1.10
C SER A 74 20.95 3.22 -0.77
N LYS A 75 20.40 4.10 -1.62
CA LYS A 75 18.98 4.48 -1.57
C LYS A 75 18.08 3.26 -1.75
N ASP A 76 18.40 2.38 -2.70
CA ASP A 76 17.65 1.15 -2.96
C ASP A 76 17.59 0.26 -1.72
N ALA A 77 18.72 0.06 -1.03
CA ALA A 77 18.76 -0.74 0.21
C ALA A 77 17.89 -0.13 1.32
N MET A 78 17.85 1.19 1.42
CA MET A 78 16.98 1.91 2.35
C MET A 78 15.51 1.75 2.00
N VAL A 79 15.15 1.90 0.72
CA VAL A 79 13.76 1.73 0.26
C VAL A 79 13.31 0.29 0.39
N ALA A 80 14.16 -0.69 0.07
CA ALA A 80 13.90 -2.12 0.30
C ALA A 80 13.63 -2.40 1.78
N ALA A 81 14.41 -1.80 2.70
CA ALA A 81 14.17 -1.92 4.13
C ALA A 81 12.82 -1.31 4.56
N ILE A 82 12.40 -0.18 3.98
CA ILE A 82 11.06 0.41 4.20
C ILE A 82 9.96 -0.54 3.69
N ILE A 83 10.12 -1.11 2.50
CA ILE A 83 9.17 -2.06 1.90
C ILE A 83 9.05 -3.31 2.79
N ALA A 84 10.17 -3.87 3.22
CA ALA A 84 10.22 -5.04 4.09
C ALA A 84 9.52 -4.79 5.44
N ALA A 85 9.85 -3.68 6.11
CA ALA A 85 9.24 -3.28 7.38
C ALA A 85 7.73 -3.03 7.23
N THR A 86 7.31 -2.37 6.15
CA THR A 86 5.88 -2.17 5.83
C THR A 86 5.17 -3.51 5.65
N GLY A 87 5.78 -4.46 4.93
CA GLY A 87 5.24 -5.81 4.77
C GLY A 87 5.12 -6.56 6.10
N VAL A 88 6.09 -6.43 7.00
CA VAL A 88 6.03 -7.00 8.37
C VAL A 88 4.89 -6.38 9.17
N SER A 89 4.74 -5.05 9.15
CA SER A 89 3.68 -4.34 9.86
C SER A 89 2.29 -4.79 9.39
N ILE A 90 2.07 -4.85 8.07
CA ILE A 90 0.80 -5.34 7.49
C ILE A 90 0.52 -6.77 7.94
N ARG A 91 1.50 -7.69 7.82
CA ARG A 91 1.34 -9.08 8.24
C ARG A 91 0.97 -9.19 9.72
N ARG A 92 1.61 -8.40 10.59
CA ARG A 92 1.32 -8.35 12.03
C ARG A 92 -0.11 -7.90 12.29
N GLN A 93 -0.53 -6.78 11.70
CA GLN A 93 -1.88 -6.23 11.85
C GLN A 93 -2.94 -7.22 11.37
N VAL A 94 -2.73 -7.79 10.18
CA VAL A 94 -3.62 -8.80 9.59
C VAL A 94 -3.73 -10.04 10.47
N SER A 95 -2.59 -10.56 10.97
CA SER A 95 -2.58 -11.74 11.84
C SER A 95 -3.34 -11.45 13.13
N ALA A 96 -3.09 -10.30 13.76
CA ALA A 96 -3.82 -9.89 14.96
C ALA A 96 -5.34 -9.79 14.74
N ILE A 97 -5.80 -9.34 13.56
CA ILE A 97 -7.23 -9.33 13.23
C ILE A 97 -7.76 -10.75 13.07
N LEU A 98 -7.04 -11.62 12.36
CA LEU A 98 -7.48 -12.99 12.07
C LEU A 98 -7.43 -13.92 13.28
N ASP A 99 -6.44 -13.78 14.15
CA ASP A 99 -6.23 -14.58 15.36
C ASP A 99 -7.00 -14.03 16.57
N GLY A 100 -7.36 -12.73 16.55
CA GLY A 100 -8.14 -12.10 17.62
C GLY A 100 -9.61 -12.54 17.65
N PRO A 101 -10.39 -12.09 18.65
CA PRO A 101 -11.83 -12.34 18.70
C PRO A 101 -12.59 -11.58 17.60
N GLY A 102 -13.78 -12.05 17.24
CA GLY A 102 -14.69 -11.39 16.30
C GLY A 102 -15.34 -12.36 15.30
N ARG A 103 -16.48 -11.97 14.72
CA ARG A 103 -17.12 -12.73 13.65
C ARG A 103 -16.58 -12.27 12.29
N PHE A 104 -17.03 -12.93 11.24
CA PHE A 104 -16.60 -12.65 9.88
C PHE A 104 -16.80 -11.18 9.46
N PRO A 105 -17.97 -10.54 9.68
CA PRO A 105 -18.18 -9.16 9.24
C PRO A 105 -17.19 -8.18 9.87
N GLU A 106 -16.96 -8.27 11.18
CA GLU A 106 -16.07 -7.35 11.89
C GLU A 106 -14.60 -7.59 11.50
N LYS A 107 -14.20 -8.86 11.32
CA LYS A 107 -12.85 -9.18 10.84
C LYS A 107 -12.62 -8.71 9.41
N LEU A 108 -13.58 -8.93 8.53
CA LEU A 108 -13.50 -8.49 7.14
C LEU A 108 -13.40 -6.96 7.07
N GLU A 109 -14.28 -6.24 7.77
CA GLU A 109 -14.26 -4.77 7.78
C GLU A 109 -12.89 -4.23 8.26
N ARG A 110 -12.36 -4.78 9.36
CA ARG A 110 -11.05 -4.38 9.88
C ARG A 110 -9.92 -4.69 8.90
N LEU A 111 -9.94 -5.86 8.26
CA LEU A 111 -8.95 -6.22 7.23
C LEU A 111 -9.02 -5.27 6.04
N LEU A 112 -10.22 -5.01 5.51
CA LEU A 112 -10.41 -4.13 4.36
C LEU A 112 -9.95 -2.71 4.68
N ARG A 113 -10.24 -2.20 5.88
CA ARG A 113 -9.77 -0.88 6.35
C ARG A 113 -8.24 -0.83 6.41
N THR A 114 -7.62 -1.80 7.08
CA THR A 114 -6.15 -1.89 7.17
C THR A 114 -5.51 -1.94 5.78
N VAL A 115 -6.05 -2.73 4.86
CA VAL A 115 -5.54 -2.80 3.48
C VAL A 115 -5.73 -1.48 2.75
N ALA A 116 -6.90 -0.85 2.85
CA ALA A 116 -7.20 0.43 2.19
C ALA A 116 -6.26 1.56 2.64
N ASP A 117 -5.90 1.60 3.93
CA ASP A 117 -4.98 2.60 4.46
C ASP A 117 -3.55 2.41 3.90
N HIS A 118 -3.08 1.17 3.75
CA HIS A 118 -1.77 0.89 3.15
C HIS A 118 -1.74 1.05 1.62
N VAL A 119 -2.85 0.78 0.96
CA VAL A 119 -3.01 1.01 -0.49
C VAL A 119 -3.02 2.51 -0.78
N GLY A 120 -3.76 3.28 0.01
CA GLY A 120 -4.00 4.71 -0.23
C GLY A 120 -2.76 5.59 -0.13
N VAL A 121 -1.71 5.17 0.57
CA VAL A 121 -0.47 5.96 0.69
C VAL A 121 0.40 5.94 -0.55
N MET A 122 0.24 4.94 -1.42
CA MET A 122 1.00 4.84 -2.67
C MET A 122 0.27 5.63 -3.75
N SER A 123 0.60 6.91 -3.94
CA SER A 123 -0.01 7.71 -5.01
C SER A 123 0.26 7.12 -6.40
N PRO A 124 -0.56 7.41 -7.43
CA PRO A 124 -0.26 7.01 -8.81
C PRO A 124 1.13 7.49 -9.27
N ASP A 125 1.54 8.66 -8.82
CA ASP A 125 2.82 9.29 -9.18
C ASP A 125 3.98 8.55 -8.52
N PHE A 126 3.82 8.18 -7.25
CA PHE A 126 4.76 7.31 -6.53
C PHE A 126 4.97 5.98 -7.27
N LEU A 127 3.88 5.32 -7.66
CA LEU A 127 3.95 4.03 -8.34
C LEU A 127 4.63 4.15 -9.71
N ARG A 128 4.31 5.20 -10.49
CA ARG A 128 4.97 5.46 -11.79
C ARG A 128 6.46 5.74 -11.62
N ASP A 129 6.81 6.58 -10.66
CA ASP A 129 8.19 6.96 -10.37
C ASP A 129 9.03 5.76 -9.90
N LEU A 130 8.51 4.98 -8.95
CA LEU A 130 9.16 3.75 -8.47
C LEU A 130 9.33 2.73 -9.60
N ASN A 131 8.29 2.47 -10.39
CA ASN A 131 8.37 1.52 -11.51
C ASN A 131 9.35 1.96 -12.60
N ARG A 132 9.52 3.28 -12.80
CA ARG A 132 10.46 3.82 -13.79
C ARG A 132 11.91 3.75 -13.34
N PHE A 133 12.17 4.10 -12.08
CA PHE A 133 13.54 4.33 -11.59
C PHE A 133 14.10 3.18 -10.73
N ALA A 134 13.24 2.31 -10.21
CA ALA A 134 13.61 1.12 -9.44
C ALA A 134 12.59 -0.02 -9.62
N PRO A 135 12.45 -0.57 -10.84
CA PRO A 135 11.50 -1.65 -11.13
C PRO A 135 11.69 -2.87 -10.21
N GLN A 136 12.91 -3.18 -9.78
CA GLN A 136 13.20 -4.25 -8.83
C GLN A 136 12.48 -4.07 -7.48
N LEU A 137 12.37 -2.83 -6.99
CA LEU A 137 11.66 -2.55 -5.73
C LEU A 137 10.14 -2.59 -5.92
N PHE A 138 9.66 -2.23 -7.11
CA PHE A 138 8.27 -2.43 -7.47
C PHE A 138 7.92 -3.93 -7.51
N ASP A 139 8.79 -4.75 -8.10
CA ASP A 139 8.63 -6.21 -8.13
C ASP A 139 8.66 -6.83 -6.72
N GLU A 140 9.47 -6.31 -5.80
CA GLU A 140 9.46 -6.72 -4.39
C GLU A 140 8.09 -6.48 -3.73
N ILE A 141 7.45 -5.34 -3.99
CA ILE A 141 6.08 -5.06 -3.51
C ILE A 141 5.10 -6.09 -4.08
N GLN A 142 5.24 -6.45 -5.35
CA GLN A 142 4.39 -7.46 -5.98
C GLN A 142 4.62 -8.85 -5.40
N ALA A 143 5.87 -9.27 -5.20
CA ALA A 143 6.21 -10.55 -4.59
C ALA A 143 5.67 -10.68 -3.15
N ILE A 144 5.69 -9.60 -2.36
CA ILE A 144 5.08 -9.56 -1.03
C ILE A 144 3.57 -9.80 -1.12
N LYS A 145 2.88 -9.21 -2.10
CA LYS A 145 1.44 -9.43 -2.33
C LYS A 145 1.16 -10.88 -2.71
N GLU A 146 1.93 -11.44 -3.64
CA GLU A 146 1.82 -12.83 -4.10
C GLU A 146 1.94 -13.83 -2.95
N ARG A 147 2.90 -13.62 -2.05
CA ARG A 147 3.11 -14.49 -0.90
C ARG A 147 1.98 -14.41 0.13
N ASN A 148 1.43 -13.21 0.36
CA ASN A 148 0.58 -12.94 1.52
C ASN A 148 -0.91 -12.95 1.20
N ILE A 149 -1.33 -12.39 0.06
CA ILE A 149 -2.76 -12.18 -0.26
C ILE A 149 -3.52 -13.50 -0.32
N PRO A 150 -3.06 -14.55 -1.05
CA PRO A 150 -3.84 -15.79 -1.13
C PRO A 150 -4.05 -16.43 0.24
N THR A 151 -3.01 -16.45 1.07
CA THR A 151 -3.05 -16.99 2.44
C THR A 151 -4.03 -16.23 3.34
N VAL A 152 -3.93 -14.90 3.35
CA VAL A 152 -4.75 -14.03 4.21
C VAL A 152 -6.20 -14.03 3.75
N PHE A 153 -6.41 -13.83 2.45
CA PHE A 153 -7.75 -13.74 1.87
C PHE A 153 -8.48 -15.07 1.94
N GLY A 154 -7.80 -16.17 1.60
CA GLY A 154 -8.37 -17.51 1.74
C GLY A 154 -8.82 -17.81 3.18
N ARG A 155 -8.00 -17.44 4.17
CA ARG A 155 -8.35 -17.64 5.59
C ARG A 155 -9.60 -16.86 6.03
N VAL A 156 -9.75 -15.59 5.64
CA VAL A 156 -10.97 -14.83 6.00
C VAL A 156 -12.19 -15.33 5.22
N MET A 157 -12.04 -15.75 3.97
CA MET A 157 -13.14 -16.32 3.19
C MET A 157 -13.62 -17.65 3.77
N GLN A 158 -12.69 -18.50 4.21
CA GLN A 158 -12.99 -19.76 4.88
C GLN A 158 -13.80 -19.54 6.17
N LEU A 159 -13.40 -18.56 6.99
CA LEU A 159 -14.19 -18.14 8.16
C LEU A 159 -15.62 -17.68 7.76
N GLY A 160 -15.73 -16.96 6.65
CA GLY A 160 -17.03 -16.55 6.11
C GLY A 160 -17.90 -17.74 5.72
N ILE A 161 -17.32 -18.78 5.13
CA ILE A 161 -18.03 -20.03 4.78
C ILE A 161 -18.50 -20.74 6.06
N GLU A 162 -17.61 -20.93 7.03
CA GLU A 162 -17.92 -21.58 8.30
C GLU A 162 -19.05 -20.89 9.08
N GLN A 163 -19.14 -19.56 8.95
CA GLN A 163 -20.19 -18.75 9.58
C GLN A 163 -21.42 -18.55 8.71
N GLY A 164 -21.50 -19.17 7.52
CA GLY A 164 -22.63 -19.05 6.59
C GLY A 164 -22.78 -17.67 5.94
N MET A 165 -21.74 -16.83 5.99
CA MET A 165 -21.71 -15.49 5.41
C MET A 165 -21.17 -15.48 3.98
N ILE A 166 -20.43 -16.53 3.60
CA ILE A 166 -19.97 -16.80 2.23
C ILE A 166 -20.55 -18.15 1.79
N ARG A 167 -20.95 -18.23 0.51
CA ARG A 167 -21.52 -19.46 -0.06
C ARG A 167 -20.50 -20.61 -0.02
N ALA A 168 -20.96 -21.80 0.42
CA ALA A 168 -20.10 -22.96 0.67
C ALA A 168 -19.63 -23.70 -0.59
N ASP A 169 -20.16 -23.35 -1.76
CA ASP A 169 -19.83 -23.93 -3.07
C ASP A 169 -18.68 -23.21 -3.79
N ILE A 170 -18.00 -22.27 -3.12
CA ILE A 170 -16.82 -21.58 -3.69
C ILE A 170 -15.56 -22.40 -3.49
N ASP A 171 -14.78 -22.54 -4.56
CA ASP A 171 -13.36 -22.90 -4.48
C ASP A 171 -12.56 -21.72 -3.91
N VAL A 172 -12.21 -21.81 -2.62
CA VAL A 172 -11.50 -20.76 -1.90
C VAL A 172 -10.11 -20.50 -2.49
N THR A 173 -9.44 -21.55 -3.00
CA THR A 173 -8.11 -21.43 -3.61
C THR A 173 -8.20 -20.59 -4.88
N PHE A 174 -9.12 -20.93 -5.78
CA PHE A 174 -9.34 -20.14 -6.99
C PHE A 174 -9.79 -18.71 -6.68
N LEU A 175 -10.69 -18.54 -5.70
CA LEU A 175 -11.16 -17.22 -5.29
C LEU A 175 -9.99 -16.33 -4.81
N ALA A 176 -9.08 -16.89 -4.02
CA ALA A 176 -7.93 -16.18 -3.48
C ALA A 176 -6.92 -15.79 -4.58
N GLU A 177 -6.65 -16.69 -5.52
CA GLU A 177 -5.80 -16.41 -6.68
C GLU A 177 -6.43 -15.36 -7.63
N TYR A 178 -7.74 -15.43 -7.84
CA TYR A 178 -8.47 -14.44 -8.62
C TYR A 178 -8.41 -13.06 -7.95
N TRP A 179 -8.61 -13.00 -6.63
CA TRP A 179 -8.49 -11.76 -5.87
C TRP A 179 -7.07 -11.18 -5.93
N LEU A 180 -6.03 -12.02 -5.92
CA LEU A 180 -4.65 -11.56 -6.11
C LEU A 180 -4.48 -10.80 -7.44
N GLN A 181 -5.09 -11.25 -8.54
CA GLN A 181 -5.03 -10.52 -9.81
C GLN A 181 -5.70 -9.15 -9.72
N VAL A 182 -6.86 -9.07 -9.07
CA VAL A 182 -7.56 -7.80 -8.82
C VAL A 182 -6.70 -6.86 -7.97
N ALA A 183 -6.10 -7.37 -6.89
CA ALA A 183 -5.26 -6.60 -5.98
C ALA A 183 -3.95 -6.11 -6.62
N ARG A 184 -3.40 -6.84 -7.60
CA ARG A 184 -2.27 -6.36 -8.42
C ARG A 184 -2.69 -5.15 -9.26
N GLY A 185 -3.87 -5.22 -9.89
CA GLY A 185 -4.41 -4.14 -10.72
C GLY A 185 -4.55 -2.81 -9.98
N VAL A 186 -4.89 -2.84 -8.69
CA VAL A 186 -5.01 -1.64 -7.83
C VAL A 186 -3.73 -0.78 -7.79
N HIS A 187 -2.56 -1.38 -8.02
CA HIS A 187 -1.28 -0.67 -8.09
C HIS A 187 -0.64 -0.69 -9.48
N ASP A 188 -1.32 -1.21 -10.50
CA ASP A 188 -0.82 -1.23 -11.87
C ASP A 188 -0.79 0.21 -12.41
N PRO A 189 0.40 0.79 -12.68
CA PRO A 189 0.50 2.16 -13.17
C PRO A 189 -0.26 2.37 -14.49
N ALA A 190 -0.35 1.34 -15.34
CA ALA A 190 -1.05 1.44 -16.61
C ALA A 190 -2.58 1.47 -16.43
N LEU A 191 -3.13 0.68 -15.50
CA LEU A 191 -4.57 0.73 -15.18
C LEU A 191 -4.94 2.08 -14.58
N LEU A 192 -4.16 2.57 -13.61
CA LEU A 192 -4.43 3.83 -12.94
C LEU A 192 -4.35 5.02 -13.91
N ALA A 193 -3.38 5.01 -14.84
CA ALA A 193 -3.28 6.02 -15.88
C ALA A 193 -4.50 6.04 -16.83
N ARG A 194 -5.02 4.87 -17.22
CA ARG A 194 -6.19 4.75 -18.11
C ARG A 194 -7.51 5.12 -17.44
N THR A 195 -7.61 4.87 -16.14
CA THR A 195 -8.87 5.05 -15.38
C THR A 195 -8.91 6.36 -14.60
N HIS A 196 -7.76 7.02 -14.45
CA HIS A 196 -7.58 8.24 -13.65
C HIS A 196 -7.95 8.06 -12.17
N LEU A 197 -7.87 6.84 -11.65
CA LEU A 197 -8.18 6.53 -10.26
C LEU A 197 -6.93 6.61 -9.38
N ALA A 198 -7.12 7.00 -8.12
CA ALA A 198 -6.15 6.72 -7.07
C ALA A 198 -6.27 5.24 -6.62
N PRO A 199 -5.20 4.63 -6.07
CA PRO A 199 -5.25 3.22 -5.65
C PRO A 199 -6.33 2.91 -4.61
N ARG A 200 -6.60 3.82 -3.67
CA ARG A 200 -7.69 3.65 -2.71
C ARG A 200 -9.05 3.54 -3.42
N GLU A 201 -9.32 4.43 -4.36
CA GLU A 201 -10.58 4.41 -5.12
C GLU A 201 -10.68 3.17 -6.01
N ALA A 202 -9.56 2.73 -6.61
CA ALA A 202 -9.49 1.50 -7.38
C ALA A 202 -9.80 0.26 -6.51
N LEU A 203 -9.28 0.22 -5.28
CA LEU A 203 -9.60 -0.84 -4.31
C LEU A 203 -11.08 -0.83 -3.93
N GLU A 204 -11.64 0.33 -3.61
CA GLU A 204 -13.05 0.45 -3.21
C GLU A 204 -13.98 -0.02 -4.33
N LYS A 205 -13.71 0.36 -5.58
CA LYS A 205 -14.45 -0.14 -6.76
C LYS A 205 -14.24 -1.64 -6.98
N ALA A 206 -13.01 -2.14 -6.79
CA ALA A 206 -12.73 -3.56 -6.90
C ALA A 206 -13.50 -4.39 -5.86
N LEU A 207 -13.59 -3.91 -4.62
CA LEU A 207 -14.35 -4.55 -3.54
C LEU A 207 -15.85 -4.56 -3.83
N ASP A 208 -16.41 -3.44 -4.31
CA ASP A 208 -17.81 -3.36 -4.72
C ASP A 208 -18.13 -4.38 -5.83
N LEU A 209 -17.29 -4.44 -6.88
CA LEU A 209 -17.45 -5.41 -7.95
C LEU A 209 -17.29 -6.86 -7.46
N PHE A 210 -16.35 -7.11 -6.55
CA PHE A 210 -16.05 -8.45 -6.07
C PHE A 210 -17.14 -9.02 -5.16
N PHE A 211 -17.61 -8.23 -4.19
CA PHE A 211 -18.64 -8.66 -3.23
C PHE A 211 -20.08 -8.38 -3.71
N GLY A 212 -20.30 -7.28 -4.43
CA GLY A 212 -21.61 -6.87 -4.94
C GLY A 212 -21.96 -7.48 -6.30
N GLY A 213 -20.94 -7.73 -7.15
CA GLY A 213 -21.11 -8.17 -8.53
C GLY A 213 -21.72 -7.08 -9.44
N VAL A 214 -21.65 -7.30 -10.75
CA VAL A 214 -22.12 -6.31 -11.76
C VAL A 214 -23.64 -6.38 -11.99
N LEU A 215 -24.24 -7.56 -11.78
CA LEU A 215 -25.65 -7.77 -12.08
C LEU A 215 -26.54 -7.12 -11.00
N SER A 216 -27.52 -6.35 -11.46
CA SER A 216 -28.62 -5.90 -10.61
C SER A 216 -29.39 -7.09 -10.03
N PRO A 217 -30.15 -6.90 -8.92
CA PRO A 217 -30.99 -7.97 -8.37
C PRO A 217 -31.96 -8.56 -9.41
N ALA A 218 -32.53 -7.71 -10.28
CA ALA A 218 -33.40 -8.14 -11.37
C ALA A 218 -32.66 -9.01 -12.40
N ALA A 219 -31.46 -8.59 -12.84
CA ALA A 219 -30.67 -9.35 -13.79
C ALA A 219 -30.18 -10.69 -13.22
N ARG A 220 -29.82 -10.74 -11.93
CA ARG A 220 -29.37 -11.96 -11.24
C ARG A 220 -30.45 -13.05 -11.23
N LYS A 221 -31.73 -12.69 -11.12
CA LYS A 221 -32.85 -13.64 -11.21
C LYS A 221 -32.99 -14.27 -12.60
N HIS A 222 -32.76 -13.50 -13.67
CA HIS A 222 -32.99 -13.94 -15.04
C HIS A 222 -31.76 -14.61 -15.69
N LEU A 223 -30.56 -14.12 -15.37
CA LEU A 223 -29.30 -14.57 -15.97
C LEU A 223 -28.50 -15.49 -15.05
N GLY A 224 -28.71 -15.43 -13.73
CA GLY A 224 -27.84 -16.09 -12.76
C GLY A 224 -27.80 -17.62 -12.85
N GLN A 225 -28.80 -18.27 -13.46
CA GLN A 225 -28.85 -19.72 -13.73
C GLN A 225 -28.48 -20.08 -15.18
N ARG A 226 -28.35 -19.07 -16.05
CA ARG A 226 -28.09 -19.23 -17.49
C ARG A 226 -26.63 -18.98 -17.84
N LEU A 227 -25.83 -18.52 -16.88
CA LEU A 227 -24.39 -18.39 -17.05
C LEU A 227 -23.74 -19.79 -17.13
N PRO A 228 -22.70 -19.96 -17.97
CA PRO A 228 -21.99 -21.23 -18.11
C PRO A 228 -21.49 -21.77 -16.76
N GLY A 229 -21.52 -23.09 -16.58
CA GLY A 229 -20.96 -23.76 -15.40
C GLY A 229 -21.91 -23.88 -14.19
N LYS A 230 -23.13 -23.34 -14.27
CA LYS A 230 -24.18 -23.71 -13.31
C LYS A 230 -24.91 -24.97 -13.77
N PRO A 231 -25.19 -25.93 -12.88
CA PRO A 231 -26.04 -27.06 -13.25
C PRO A 231 -27.38 -26.52 -13.72
N HIS A 232 -27.77 -26.87 -14.95
CA HIS A 232 -29.13 -26.68 -15.41
C HIS A 232 -30.01 -27.57 -14.52
N ALA A 233 -30.98 -26.94 -13.84
CA ALA A 233 -32.02 -27.67 -13.11
C ALA A 233 -32.91 -28.43 -14.10
#